data_AF-A0AAV6A8Z9-F1
#
_entry.id   AF-A0AAV6A8Z9-F1
#
_cell.length_a   1.000
_cell.length_b   1.000
_cell.length_c   1.000
_cell.angle_alpha   90.00
_cell.angle_beta   90.00
_cell.angle_gamma   90.00
#
_symmetry.space_group_name_H-M   'P 1'
#
loop_
_entity.id
_entity.type
_entity.pdbx_description
1 polymer ?
#
loop_
_entity_poly.entity_id
_entity_poly.type
_entity_poly.pdbx_seq_one_letter_code
_entity_poly.pdbx_strand_id
1 'polypeptide(L)'
;MPAPRVIYEPKPGSPIEVDRPFYDRLAQRMEARTAVERFVVPKRSGLAWPVRAGQLFRIVAVEGPQVADLNVWNLGNPRERFWAARTKQLHRAHVTTYDRLWSSLPYLRPMLTITNDTIRYGRDEDGAGCHDLLGTRCDPYVHKMLNGEDFDLCCHSNLVRAVAPYRLTELDVHDVL
;
A
#
# COMPACT_ATOMS: atom_id res chain seq x y z
N MET A 1 32.29 -9.75 -14.84
CA MET A 1 30.88 -9.50 -15.20
C MET A 1 30.64 -7.99 -15.13
N PRO A 2 29.84 -7.39 -16.02
CA PRO A 2 29.49 -5.98 -15.90
C PRO A 2 28.67 -5.72 -14.63
N ALA A 3 28.84 -4.53 -14.03
CA ALA A 3 28.06 -4.13 -12.88
C ALA A 3 26.57 -3.96 -13.25
N PRO A 4 25.63 -4.36 -12.37
CA PRO A 4 24.22 -4.15 -12.62
C PRO A 4 23.90 -2.65 -12.69
N ARG A 5 22.96 -2.28 -13.57
CA ARG A 5 22.44 -0.91 -13.70
C ARG A 5 20.95 -0.87 -13.37
N VAL A 6 20.52 0.17 -12.65
CA VAL A 6 19.11 0.45 -12.42
C VAL A 6 18.43 0.78 -13.75
N ILE A 7 17.35 0.07 -14.06
CA ILE A 7 16.61 0.24 -15.33
C ILE A 7 15.81 1.56 -15.34
N TYR A 8 15.17 1.89 -14.22
CA TYR A 8 14.32 3.07 -14.08
C TYR A 8 15.06 4.18 -13.32
N GLU A 9 16.00 4.81 -14.00
CA GLU A 9 16.75 5.95 -13.45
C GLU A 9 15.97 7.25 -13.71
N PRO A 10 15.40 7.90 -12.67
CA PRO A 10 14.62 9.12 -12.86
C PRO A 10 15.51 10.29 -13.30
N LYS A 11 15.01 11.09 -14.24
CA LYS A 11 15.58 12.42 -14.50
C LYS A 11 15.18 13.40 -13.40
N PRO A 12 15.98 14.45 -13.13
CA PRO A 12 15.60 15.53 -12.22
C PRO A 12 14.22 16.11 -12.56
N GLY A 13 13.40 16.38 -11.54
CA GLY A 13 12.04 16.88 -11.71
C GLY A 13 11.01 15.84 -12.15
N SER A 14 11.39 14.55 -12.25
CA SER A 14 10.41 13.49 -12.50
C SER A 14 9.42 13.37 -11.34
N PRO A 15 8.21 12.81 -11.57
CA PRO A 15 7.24 12.62 -10.48
C PRO A 15 7.64 11.57 -9.43
N ILE A 16 8.82 10.94 -9.55
CA ILE A 16 9.43 10.12 -8.48
C ILE A 16 10.08 11.02 -7.43
N GLU A 17 10.62 12.17 -7.85
CA GLU A 17 11.20 13.16 -6.94
C GLU A 17 10.09 13.86 -6.14
N VAL A 18 10.34 14.06 -4.85
CA VAL A 18 9.36 14.64 -3.93
C VAL A 18 9.92 15.87 -3.24
N ASP A 19 9.05 16.86 -2.99
CA ASP A 19 9.35 17.98 -2.09
C ASP A 19 9.39 17.45 -0.65
N ARG A 20 10.59 17.02 -0.21
CA ARG A 20 10.79 16.46 1.13
C ARG A 20 10.41 17.46 2.23
N PRO A 21 10.83 18.75 2.19
CA PRO A 21 10.38 19.74 3.16
C PRO A 21 8.86 19.86 3.28
N PHE A 22 8.13 19.74 2.17
CA PHE A 22 6.66 19.70 2.21
C PHE A 22 6.13 18.48 2.95
N TYR A 23 6.59 17.27 2.61
CA TYR A 23 6.14 16.05 3.26
C TYR A 23 6.59 15.94 4.73
N ASP A 24 7.75 16.48 5.07
CA ASP A 24 8.23 16.60 6.45
C ASP A 24 7.28 17.45 7.30
N ARG A 25 6.88 18.61 6.80
CA ARG A 25 5.90 19.47 7.50
C ARG A 25 4.58 18.73 7.69
N LEU A 26 4.12 18.01 6.67
CA LEU A 26 2.92 17.19 6.77
C LEU A 26 3.06 16.11 7.83
N ALA A 27 4.21 15.44 7.94
CA ALA A 27 4.49 14.38 8.89
C ALA A 27 4.63 14.85 10.35
N GLN A 28 5.22 16.03 10.56
CA GLN A 28 5.59 16.55 11.89
C GLN A 28 4.46 17.35 12.57
N ARG A 29 3.69 18.15 11.82
CA ARG A 29 2.65 19.03 12.38
C ARG A 29 1.36 18.28 12.65
N MET A 30 1.41 17.32 13.57
CA MET A 30 0.26 16.49 13.95
C MET A 30 -0.84 17.31 14.63
N GLU A 31 -0.44 18.29 15.44
CA GLU A 31 -1.30 19.24 16.17
C GLU A 31 -2.12 20.15 15.26
N ALA A 32 -1.65 20.40 14.03
CA ALA A 32 -2.36 21.20 13.04
C ALA A 32 -3.43 20.41 12.27
N ARG A 33 -3.60 19.09 12.55
CA ARG A 33 -4.53 18.22 11.84
C ARG A 33 -5.85 18.13 12.59
N THR A 34 -6.95 18.18 11.87
CA THR A 34 -8.27 17.83 12.41
C THR A 34 -8.55 16.35 12.10
N ALA A 35 -8.86 15.56 13.13
CA ALA A 35 -9.27 14.18 12.95
C ALA A 35 -10.65 14.13 12.29
N VAL A 36 -10.75 13.48 11.13
CA VAL A 36 -12.01 13.32 10.40
C VAL A 36 -12.72 12.03 10.81
N GLU A 37 -11.98 10.94 10.92
CA GLU A 37 -12.52 9.62 11.25
C GLU A 37 -11.44 8.77 11.96
N ARG A 38 -11.89 7.84 12.80
CA ARG A 38 -11.04 6.85 13.47
C ARG A 38 -11.81 5.58 13.71
N PHE A 39 -11.24 4.45 13.33
CA PHE A 39 -11.78 3.12 13.55
C PHE A 39 -10.65 2.12 13.80
N VAL A 40 -11.02 0.94 14.31
CA VAL A 40 -10.14 -0.21 14.44
C VAL A 40 -10.62 -1.26 13.43
N VAL A 41 -9.72 -1.81 12.64
CA VAL A 41 -10.03 -2.95 11.76
C VAL A 41 -9.87 -4.23 12.59
N PRO A 42 -10.95 -5.01 12.82
CA PRO A 42 -10.84 -6.26 13.58
C PRO A 42 -9.86 -7.25 12.95
N LYS A 43 -9.27 -8.11 13.78
CA LYS A 43 -8.39 -9.19 13.31
C LYS A 43 -9.13 -10.05 12.28
N ARG A 44 -8.43 -10.43 11.20
CA ARG A 44 -8.99 -11.24 10.10
C ARG A 44 -10.24 -10.62 9.45
N SER A 45 -10.23 -9.31 9.28
CA SER A 45 -11.29 -8.57 8.59
C SER A 45 -10.68 -7.48 7.70
N GLY A 46 -11.52 -6.81 6.91
CA GLY A 46 -11.12 -5.68 6.07
C GLY A 46 -12.10 -4.52 6.22
N LEU A 47 -11.64 -3.32 5.92
CA LEU A 47 -12.45 -2.11 5.89
C LEU A 47 -11.98 -1.24 4.74
N ALA A 48 -12.94 -0.69 3.97
CA ALA A 48 -12.68 0.31 2.95
C ALA A 48 -13.36 1.62 3.34
N TRP A 49 -12.64 2.73 3.20
CA TRP A 49 -13.11 4.07 3.54
C TRP A 49 -12.57 5.09 2.53
N PRO A 50 -13.28 6.19 2.26
CA PRO A 50 -12.82 7.22 1.33
C PRO A 50 -11.75 8.11 1.98
N VAL A 51 -10.69 8.42 1.21
CA VAL A 51 -9.71 9.45 1.54
C VAL A 51 -9.65 10.44 0.39
N ARG A 52 -9.94 11.72 0.67
CA ARG A 52 -9.93 12.80 -0.33
C ARG A 52 -8.50 13.29 -0.57
N ALA A 53 -8.25 13.81 -1.77
CA ALA A 53 -6.97 14.43 -2.09
C ALA A 53 -6.62 15.53 -1.06
N GLY A 54 -5.39 15.51 -0.55
CA GLY A 54 -4.91 16.40 0.51
C GLY A 54 -5.17 15.91 1.94
N GLN A 55 -5.98 14.87 2.14
CA GLN A 55 -6.11 14.22 3.45
C GLN A 55 -4.94 13.28 3.71
N LEU A 56 -4.68 13.05 5.00
CA LEU A 56 -3.72 12.05 5.49
C LEU A 56 -4.51 10.94 6.19
N PHE A 57 -4.08 9.69 6.00
CA PHE A 57 -4.49 8.58 6.85
C PHE A 57 -3.25 7.93 7.47
N ARG A 58 -3.46 7.21 8.57
CA ARG A 58 -2.39 6.54 9.30
C ARG A 58 -2.84 5.16 9.74
N ILE A 59 -2.07 4.14 9.38
CA ILE A 59 -2.23 2.77 9.88
C ILE A 59 -1.38 2.65 11.14
N VAL A 60 -1.96 2.12 12.23
CA VAL A 60 -1.32 2.02 13.54
C VAL A 60 -1.58 0.62 14.11
N ALA A 61 -0.53 -0.06 14.55
CA ALA A 61 -0.66 -1.24 15.39
C ALA A 61 -1.12 -0.80 16.79
N VAL A 62 -2.33 -1.20 17.19
CA VAL A 62 -2.99 -0.69 18.42
C VAL A 62 -2.92 -1.62 19.62
N GLU A 63 -2.74 -2.93 19.41
CA GLU A 63 -2.68 -3.93 20.48
C GLU A 63 -1.34 -4.67 20.53
N GLY A 64 -0.81 -5.06 19.38
CA GLY A 64 0.42 -5.84 19.27
C GLY A 64 0.89 -5.97 17.82
N PRO A 65 1.92 -6.78 17.56
CA PRO A 65 2.47 -6.98 16.22
C PRO A 65 1.41 -7.53 15.26
N GLN A 66 1.17 -6.82 14.16
CA GLN A 66 0.19 -7.18 13.15
C GLN A 66 0.60 -6.55 11.82
N VAL A 67 0.65 -7.37 10.77
CA VAL A 67 0.78 -6.91 9.38
C VAL A 67 -0.60 -6.62 8.78
N ALA A 68 -0.67 -5.80 7.74
CA ALA A 68 -1.91 -5.50 7.05
C ALA A 68 -1.66 -5.42 5.55
N ASP A 69 -2.60 -5.96 4.78
CA ASP A 69 -2.64 -5.86 3.33
C ASP A 69 -3.40 -4.60 2.92
N LEU A 70 -2.81 -3.75 2.08
CA LEU A 70 -3.41 -2.52 1.60
C LEU A 70 -3.70 -2.58 0.09
N ASN A 71 -4.93 -2.20 -0.28
CA ASN A 71 -5.29 -1.84 -1.64
C ASN A 71 -5.76 -0.38 -1.70
N VAL A 72 -5.59 0.26 -2.86
CA VAL A 72 -5.94 1.67 -3.05
C VAL A 72 -6.60 1.85 -4.41
N TRP A 73 -7.72 2.55 -4.45
CA TRP A 73 -8.46 2.89 -5.67
C TRP A 73 -8.66 4.40 -5.77
N ASN A 74 -8.77 4.91 -6.99
CA ASN A 74 -9.29 6.26 -7.20
C ASN A 74 -10.79 6.28 -6.88
N LEU A 75 -11.18 7.16 -5.95
CA LEU A 75 -12.55 7.29 -5.46
C LEU A 75 -13.60 7.54 -6.57
N GLY A 76 -13.23 8.24 -7.65
CA GLY A 76 -14.11 8.53 -8.78
C GLY A 76 -13.98 7.54 -9.94
N ASN A 77 -12.99 6.64 -9.91
CA ASN A 77 -12.73 5.69 -10.99
C ASN A 77 -11.95 4.46 -10.47
N PRO A 78 -12.63 3.38 -10.07
CA PRO A 78 -11.97 2.20 -9.50
C PRO A 78 -11.14 1.40 -10.52
N ARG A 79 -11.21 1.72 -11.82
CA ARG A 79 -10.29 1.15 -12.82
C ARG A 79 -8.86 1.66 -12.62
N GLU A 80 -8.72 2.85 -12.05
CA GLU A 80 -7.44 3.36 -11.57
C GLU A 80 -7.21 2.88 -10.14
N ARG A 81 -6.26 1.98 -9.98
CA ARG A 81 -5.93 1.33 -8.71
C ARG A 81 -4.43 1.19 -8.53
N PHE A 82 -3.99 0.91 -7.31
CA PHE A 82 -2.59 0.74 -7.00
C PHE A 82 -1.97 -0.41 -7.80
N TRP A 83 -0.71 -0.23 -8.17
CA TRP A 83 0.06 -1.17 -8.96
C TRP A 83 1.39 -1.50 -8.27
N ALA A 84 1.38 -2.57 -7.46
CA ALA A 84 2.53 -3.03 -6.69
C ALA A 84 3.78 -3.27 -7.55
N ALA A 85 3.62 -4.00 -8.66
CA ALA A 85 4.74 -4.34 -9.54
C ALA A 85 5.42 -3.10 -10.15
N ARG A 86 4.66 -2.09 -10.57
CA ARG A 86 5.23 -0.85 -11.09
C ARG A 86 5.86 -0.03 -9.99
N THR A 87 5.22 0.05 -8.82
CA THR A 87 5.79 0.73 -7.66
C THR A 87 7.14 0.12 -7.28
N LYS A 88 7.26 -1.21 -7.28
CA LYS A 88 8.52 -1.93 -7.04
C LYS A 88 9.61 -1.55 -8.05
N GLN A 89 9.24 -1.44 -9.33
CA GLN A 89 10.18 -1.08 -10.39
C GLN A 89 10.69 0.37 -10.29
N LEU A 90 9.83 1.30 -9.85
CA LEU A 90 10.19 2.72 -9.73
C LEU A 90 10.90 3.05 -8.41
N HIS A 91 10.64 2.27 -7.37
CA HIS A 91 11.26 2.43 -6.05
C HIS A 91 12.21 1.27 -5.78
N ARG A 92 11.73 0.26 -5.07
CA ARG A 92 12.50 -0.92 -4.64
C ARG A 92 11.52 -1.97 -4.12
N ALA A 93 12.05 -3.12 -3.69
CA ALA A 93 11.23 -4.22 -3.19
C ALA A 93 10.35 -3.86 -1.98
N HIS A 94 10.71 -2.84 -1.19
CA HIS A 94 9.97 -2.43 0.00
C HIS A 94 9.98 -0.91 0.12
N VAL A 95 8.86 -0.31 0.50
CA VAL A 95 8.70 1.15 0.47
C VAL A 95 8.74 1.76 1.86
N THR A 96 9.19 3.01 1.95
CA THR A 96 9.20 3.77 3.21
C THR A 96 8.96 5.24 2.92
N THR A 97 9.17 6.10 3.92
CA THR A 97 9.04 7.56 3.81
C THR A 97 9.61 8.09 2.48
N TYR A 98 8.84 8.95 1.82
CA TYR A 98 9.04 9.54 0.49
C TYR A 98 8.72 8.67 -0.72
N ASP A 99 8.63 7.34 -0.57
CA ASP A 99 8.20 6.48 -1.67
C ASP A 99 6.71 6.71 -1.98
N ARG A 100 6.33 6.47 -3.23
CA ARG A 100 4.99 6.72 -3.75
C ARG A 100 4.35 5.42 -4.16
N LEU A 101 3.05 5.27 -3.93
CA LEU A 101 2.27 4.17 -4.49
C LEU A 101 1.67 4.64 -5.81
N TRP A 102 1.97 3.91 -6.89
CA TRP A 102 1.63 4.31 -8.25
C TRP A 102 0.39 3.59 -8.76
N SER A 103 -0.42 4.28 -9.57
CA SER A 103 -1.60 3.70 -10.20
C SER A 103 -1.29 2.89 -11.45
N SER A 104 -2.22 2.00 -11.80
CA SER A 104 -2.21 1.14 -12.98
C SER A 104 -2.23 1.92 -14.31
N LEU A 105 -1.91 1.24 -15.41
CA LEU A 105 -2.10 1.79 -16.76
C LEU A 105 -3.60 1.92 -17.10
N PRO A 106 -4.00 2.91 -17.91
CA PRO A 106 -3.16 3.93 -18.57
C PRO A 106 -2.88 5.18 -17.71
N TYR A 107 -3.19 5.15 -16.41
CA TYR A 107 -3.18 6.34 -15.56
C TYR A 107 -1.76 6.73 -15.08
N LEU A 108 -1.02 5.75 -14.56
CA LEU A 108 0.37 5.88 -14.08
C LEU A 108 0.69 7.21 -13.38
N ARG A 109 0.08 7.43 -12.22
CA ARG A 109 0.37 8.60 -11.37
C ARG A 109 0.48 8.21 -9.89
N PRO A 110 1.10 9.05 -9.07
CA PRO A 110 1.07 8.88 -7.62
C PRO A 110 -0.37 8.87 -7.09
N MET A 111 -0.71 7.83 -6.34
CA MET A 111 -1.95 7.75 -5.56
C MET A 111 -1.71 8.20 -4.12
N LEU A 112 -0.61 7.73 -3.53
CA LEU A 112 -0.20 8.04 -2.15
C LEU A 112 1.30 8.34 -2.11
N THR A 113 1.72 9.14 -1.12
CA THR A 113 3.12 9.32 -0.74
C THR A 113 3.26 8.98 0.74
N ILE A 114 4.21 8.12 1.09
CA ILE A 114 4.47 7.76 2.49
C ILE A 114 5.14 8.96 3.16
N THR A 115 4.45 9.58 4.11
CA THR A 115 4.95 10.79 4.80
C THR A 115 5.77 10.48 6.04
N ASN A 116 5.51 9.32 6.67
CA ASN A 116 6.24 8.88 7.84
C ASN A 116 6.14 7.35 7.96
N ASP A 117 7.22 6.74 8.42
CA ASP A 117 7.32 5.32 8.75
C ASP A 117 8.01 5.20 10.11
N THR A 118 7.27 4.76 11.12
CA THR A 118 7.81 4.60 12.47
C THR A 118 8.51 3.27 12.68
N ILE A 119 8.32 2.29 11.79
CA ILE A 119 8.94 0.97 11.92
C ILE A 119 10.43 1.07 11.65
N ARG A 120 10.84 1.83 10.61
CA ARG A 120 12.24 2.13 10.27
C ARG A 120 13.19 0.92 10.34
N TYR A 121 12.70 -0.26 9.95
CA TYR A 121 13.43 -1.52 10.10
C TYR A 121 14.73 -1.54 9.27
N GLY A 122 14.70 -0.93 8.07
CA GLY A 122 15.83 -0.99 7.15
C GLY A 122 15.86 -2.32 6.39
N ARG A 123 17.06 -2.86 6.22
CA ARG A 123 17.31 -4.17 5.62
C ARG A 123 18.14 -5.01 6.58
N ASP A 124 17.76 -6.26 6.77
CA ASP A 124 18.55 -7.22 7.54
C ASP A 124 19.58 -7.95 6.65
N GLU A 125 20.33 -8.87 7.28
CA GLU A 125 21.39 -9.66 6.66
C GLU A 125 20.89 -10.62 5.57
N ASP A 126 19.62 -11.02 5.62
CA ASP A 126 18.96 -11.84 4.60
C ASP A 126 18.31 -10.97 3.48
N GLY A 127 18.37 -9.64 3.63
CA GLY A 127 17.80 -8.68 2.69
C GLY A 127 16.31 -8.41 2.88
N ALA A 128 15.70 -8.88 3.98
CA ALA A 128 14.30 -8.62 4.29
C ALA A 128 14.09 -7.17 4.76
N GLY A 129 12.83 -6.73 4.76
CA GLY A 129 12.43 -5.41 5.25
C GLY A 129 10.95 -5.38 5.62
N CYS A 130 10.42 -4.19 5.92
CA CYS A 130 8.98 -3.97 6.11
C CYS A 130 8.34 -3.24 4.93
N HIS A 131 7.03 -3.41 4.76
CA HIS A 131 6.21 -2.77 3.70
C HIS A 131 6.61 -3.22 2.30
N ASP A 132 6.44 -4.52 2.03
CA ASP A 132 6.95 -5.16 0.82
C ASP A 132 6.03 -4.98 -0.41
N LEU A 133 6.62 -5.13 -1.59
CA LEU A 133 5.94 -5.14 -2.90
C LEU A 133 6.26 -6.43 -3.67
N LEU A 134 6.63 -7.48 -2.94
CA LEU A 134 7.07 -8.76 -3.46
C LEU A 134 5.92 -9.76 -3.47
N GLY A 135 5.04 -9.69 -2.49
CA GLY A 135 3.86 -10.53 -2.38
C GLY A 135 2.69 -10.12 -3.29
N THR A 136 1.62 -10.89 -3.17
CA THR A 136 0.32 -10.62 -3.79
C THR A 136 -0.74 -10.33 -2.73
N ARG A 137 -1.05 -11.34 -1.91
CA ARG A 137 -1.89 -11.37 -0.69
C ARG A 137 -2.15 -12.83 -0.35
N CYS A 138 -2.40 -13.17 0.91
CA CYS A 138 -2.94 -14.51 1.20
C CYS A 138 -4.37 -14.62 0.65
N ASP A 139 -4.70 -15.77 0.07
CA ASP A 139 -5.95 -15.98 -0.63
C ASP A 139 -6.54 -17.37 -0.39
N PRO A 140 -7.88 -17.53 -0.46
CA PRO A 140 -8.54 -18.80 -0.18
C PRO A 140 -8.21 -19.88 -1.23
N TYR A 141 -7.80 -19.49 -2.44
CA TYR A 141 -7.56 -20.40 -3.56
C TYR A 141 -6.24 -21.15 -3.40
N VAL A 142 -5.15 -20.43 -3.10
CA VAL A 142 -3.85 -21.03 -2.78
C VAL A 142 -3.96 -21.87 -1.52
N HIS A 143 -4.70 -21.40 -0.51
CA HIS A 143 -4.95 -22.18 0.70
C HIS A 143 -5.63 -23.52 0.39
N LYS A 144 -6.73 -23.50 -0.39
CA LYS A 144 -7.43 -24.72 -0.82
C LYS A 144 -6.57 -25.62 -1.70
N MET A 145 -5.83 -25.04 -2.64
CA MET A 145 -4.95 -25.79 -3.55
C MET A 145 -3.86 -26.55 -2.78
N LEU A 146 -3.28 -25.94 -1.75
CA LEU A 146 -2.19 -26.54 -0.99
C LEU A 146 -2.68 -27.50 0.12
N ASN A 147 -3.81 -27.19 0.76
CA ASN A 147 -4.25 -27.91 1.96
C ASN A 147 -5.52 -28.75 1.76
N GLY A 148 -6.28 -28.53 0.67
CA GLY A 148 -7.57 -29.19 0.43
C GLY A 148 -8.74 -28.62 1.25
N GLU A 149 -8.51 -27.55 2.02
CA GLU A 149 -9.48 -26.96 2.95
C GLU A 149 -10.02 -25.62 2.45
N ASP A 150 -11.30 -25.35 2.73
CA ASP A 150 -11.88 -24.02 2.51
C ASP A 150 -11.54 -23.09 3.68
N PHE A 151 -11.01 -21.90 3.39
CA PHE A 151 -10.68 -20.91 4.41
C PHE A 151 -10.95 -19.48 3.92
N ASP A 152 -11.96 -18.83 4.51
CA ASP A 152 -12.49 -17.55 4.01
C ASP A 152 -12.07 -16.32 4.84
N LEU A 153 -11.03 -16.45 5.67
CA LEU A 153 -10.50 -15.36 6.50
C LEU A 153 -9.15 -14.81 5.99
N CYS A 154 -8.79 -15.16 4.75
CA CYS A 154 -7.63 -14.61 4.04
C CYS A 154 -7.79 -13.11 3.72
N CYS A 155 -6.67 -12.40 3.57
CA CYS A 155 -6.63 -10.99 3.18
C CYS A 155 -7.39 -10.73 1.88
N HIS A 156 -7.27 -11.62 0.89
CA HIS A 156 -8.08 -11.56 -0.32
C HIS A 156 -9.58 -11.46 0.00
N SER A 157 -10.16 -12.44 0.69
CA SER A 157 -11.58 -12.46 1.05
C SER A 157 -12.00 -11.25 1.89
N ASN A 158 -11.12 -10.82 2.81
CA ASN A 158 -11.34 -9.64 3.64
C ASN A 158 -11.44 -8.36 2.80
N LEU A 159 -10.56 -8.20 1.81
CA LEU A 159 -10.60 -7.06 0.89
C LEU A 159 -11.85 -7.10 0.01
N VAL A 160 -12.23 -8.27 -0.54
CA VAL A 160 -13.45 -8.44 -1.35
C VAL A 160 -14.69 -7.95 -0.57
N ARG A 161 -14.85 -8.43 0.67
CA ARG A 161 -15.96 -8.01 1.53
C ARG A 161 -15.92 -6.52 1.85
N ALA A 162 -14.73 -5.98 2.12
CA ALA A 162 -14.55 -4.58 2.48
C ALA A 162 -14.97 -3.62 1.35
N VAL A 163 -14.73 -3.99 0.10
CA VAL A 163 -15.04 -3.12 -1.06
C VAL A 163 -16.43 -3.33 -1.65
N ALA A 164 -17.15 -4.40 -1.27
CA ALA A 164 -18.50 -4.68 -1.75
C ALA A 164 -19.50 -3.50 -1.57
N PRO A 165 -19.50 -2.73 -0.45
CA PRO A 165 -20.35 -1.55 -0.32
C PRO A 165 -20.09 -0.45 -1.35
N TYR A 166 -18.91 -0.44 -1.97
CA TYR A 166 -18.51 0.49 -3.04
C TYR A 166 -18.83 -0.05 -4.44
N ARG A 167 -19.62 -1.13 -4.53
CA ARG A 167 -19.99 -1.83 -5.78
C ARG A 167 -18.78 -2.36 -6.55
N LEU A 168 -17.70 -2.64 -5.82
CA LEU A 168 -16.55 -3.37 -6.34
C LEU A 168 -16.71 -4.84 -6.04
N THR A 169 -16.02 -5.64 -6.83
CA THR A 169 -16.06 -7.10 -6.78
C THR A 169 -14.67 -7.65 -6.52
N GLU A 170 -14.59 -8.97 -6.44
CA GLU A 170 -13.32 -9.68 -6.37
C GLU A 170 -12.33 -9.30 -7.48
N LEU A 171 -12.84 -9.03 -8.68
CA LEU A 171 -12.04 -8.66 -9.85
C LEU A 171 -11.32 -7.30 -9.69
N ASP A 172 -11.73 -6.49 -8.72
CA ASP A 172 -11.16 -5.18 -8.45
C ASP A 172 -10.06 -5.23 -7.37
N VAL A 173 -9.97 -6.32 -6.60
CA VAL A 173 -8.89 -6.57 -5.62
C VAL A 173 -7.61 -6.90 -6.37
N HIS A 174 -6.51 -6.31 -5.92
CA HIS A 174 -5.21 -6.35 -6.60
C HIS A 174 -4.08 -6.63 -5.62
N ASP A 175 -2.87 -6.82 -6.16
CA ASP A 175 -1.69 -7.08 -5.33
C ASP A 175 -1.43 -5.93 -4.37
N VAL A 176 -1.10 -6.29 -3.13
CA VAL A 176 -1.12 -5.39 -1.99
C VAL A 176 0.21 -4.68 -1.77
N LEU A 177 0.17 -3.66 -0.91
CA LEU A 177 1.30 -3.26 -0.09
C LEU A 177 1.17 -3.96 1.28
#